data_AF-A0A829ZWE4-F1
#
_entry.id   AF-A0A829ZWE4-F1
#
_cell.length_a   1.000
_cell.length_b   1.000
_cell.length_c   1.000
_cell.angle_alpha   90.00
_cell.angle_beta   90.00
_cell.angle_gamma   90.00
#
_symmetry.space_group_name_H-M   'P 1'
#
loop_
_entity.id
_entity.type
_entity.pdbx_description
1 polymer ?
#
loop_
_entity_poly.entity_id
_entity_poly.type
_entity_poly.pdbx_seq_one_letter_code
_entity_poly.pdbx_strand_id
1 'polypeptide(L)'
;MDYAFLPYLSPWERLLLALVLPQGIYQSSRWYLDLLYDPVGFLMEQGVKKVILLTSRGSGRTGRPLQYDPVNIEGLPGYHVYLKGLEPLDETMERSILSEEDSSWKDYRTDGRLWIGVPTPNSNEVRGPVLWEFVLYCVPMSENEIACFREWVAKQPSVRLVLGQRGDTALALLSDPFLLQKLRKRYSKLLPKGENLNFTSLLLWHAPLMENISAMEAGHCLDYGGIHGSLYKTLVECCPQDTWCAFLKLLGWENKLGQFLLGDLNYRQLVKDGGMYNQFRQHFGDRLNATMVCLLPHHGSRRNWDRQILEDMGSAKFWVASAERRRGGYPPHWEVIADITSAGRSFVWVGGTTSGNVSCDTCTNTPQDTDYVVVFTF
;
A
#
# COMPACT_ATOMS: atom_id res chain seq x y z
N MET A 1 -18.63 -2.33 5.04
CA MET A 1 -17.84 -2.76 3.86
C MET A 1 -18.17 -4.20 3.57
N ASP A 2 -18.43 -4.57 2.30
CA ASP A 2 -18.78 -5.97 2.00
C ASP A 2 -17.55 -6.88 1.92
N TYR A 3 -16.42 -6.36 1.45
CA TYR A 3 -15.18 -7.12 1.26
C TYR A 3 -13.99 -6.38 1.85
N ALA A 4 -13.02 -7.11 2.39
CA ALA A 4 -11.71 -6.60 2.76
C ALA A 4 -10.61 -7.48 2.15
N PHE A 5 -9.60 -6.83 1.56
CA PHE A 5 -8.45 -7.48 0.97
C PHE A 5 -7.22 -7.16 1.81
N LEU A 6 -6.49 -8.19 2.23
CA LEU A 6 -5.30 -8.04 3.05
C LEU A 6 -4.17 -8.93 2.51
N PRO A 7 -2.92 -8.47 2.53
CA PRO A 7 -1.80 -9.39 2.43
C PRO A 7 -1.85 -10.35 3.62
N TYR A 8 -1.64 -11.64 3.36
CA TYR A 8 -1.39 -12.58 4.44
C TYR A 8 -0.01 -12.28 5.04
N LEU A 9 0.01 -12.11 6.36
CA LEU A 9 1.22 -11.97 7.15
C LEU A 9 1.23 -13.10 8.16
N SER A 10 2.29 -13.90 8.16
CA SER A 10 2.48 -14.95 9.16
C SER A 10 2.46 -14.35 10.58
N PRO A 11 2.14 -15.15 11.61
CA PRO A 11 2.21 -14.69 12.99
C PRO A 11 3.54 -14.00 13.36
N TRP A 12 4.64 -14.45 12.76
CA TRP A 12 5.97 -13.89 13.00
C TRP A 12 6.19 -12.53 12.33
N GLU A 13 5.69 -12.35 11.11
CA GLU A 13 5.70 -11.04 10.43
C GLU A 13 4.80 -10.04 11.18
N ARG A 14 3.64 -10.49 11.67
CA ARG A 14 2.74 -9.65 12.50
C ARG A 14 3.39 -9.27 13.83
N LEU A 15 4.06 -10.20 14.50
CA LEU A 15 4.85 -9.90 15.70
C LEU A 15 5.94 -8.88 15.39
N LEU A 16 6.66 -9.07 14.28
CA LEU A 16 7.68 -8.11 13.85
C LEU A 16 7.09 -6.71 13.69
N LEU A 17 5.99 -6.55 12.94
CA LEU A 17 5.29 -5.27 12.77
C LEU A 17 4.87 -4.65 14.11
N ALA A 18 4.37 -5.45 15.04
CA ALA A 18 3.97 -4.97 16.36
C ALA A 18 5.15 -4.38 17.17
N LEU A 19 6.38 -4.86 16.95
CA LEU A 19 7.58 -4.34 17.60
C LEU A 19 8.06 -3.00 17.02
N VAL A 20 7.64 -2.64 15.81
CA VAL A 20 8.11 -1.45 15.08
C VAL A 20 7.29 -0.20 15.38
N LEU A 21 6.01 -0.35 15.68
CA LEU A 21 5.08 0.76 15.96
C LEU A 21 5.70 1.78 16.92
N PRO A 22 5.61 3.10 16.72
CA PRO A 22 6.07 4.13 17.69
C PRO A 22 5.49 3.97 19.12
N GLN A 23 6.20 4.46 20.15
CA GLN A 23 5.84 4.19 21.56
C GLN A 23 4.52 4.86 21.94
N GLY A 24 4.27 6.06 21.42
CA GLY A 24 3.02 6.78 21.64
C GLY A 24 1.81 6.13 20.98
N ILE A 25 2.00 5.46 19.84
CA ILE A 25 0.92 4.79 19.09
C ILE A 25 0.46 3.52 19.82
N TYR A 26 1.35 2.84 20.54
CA TYR A 26 1.02 1.60 21.25
C TYR A 26 -0.05 1.77 22.33
N GLN A 27 -0.03 2.90 23.05
CA GLN A 27 -1.02 3.17 24.10
C GLN A 27 -2.35 3.65 23.53
N SER A 28 -2.34 4.30 22.36
CA SER A 28 -3.54 4.84 21.71
C SER A 28 -4.18 3.92 20.67
N SER A 29 -3.47 2.88 20.20
CA SER A 29 -3.89 2.06 19.05
C SER A 29 -4.05 0.59 19.41
N ARG A 30 -4.80 0.31 20.48
CA ARG A 30 -5.13 -1.06 20.90
C ARG A 30 -5.75 -1.86 19.75
N TRP A 31 -6.61 -1.21 18.96
CA TRP A 31 -7.23 -1.76 17.76
C TRP A 31 -6.21 -2.33 16.75
N TYR A 32 -5.02 -1.73 16.62
CA TYR A 32 -4.02 -2.20 15.67
C TYR A 32 -3.34 -3.49 16.14
N LEU A 33 -3.15 -3.64 17.45
CA LEU A 33 -2.64 -4.90 18.02
C LEU A 33 -3.69 -5.99 17.93
N ASP A 34 -4.96 -5.66 18.13
CA ASP A 34 -6.06 -6.61 17.97
C ASP A 34 -6.17 -7.04 16.49
N LEU A 35 -6.01 -6.11 15.53
CA LEU A 35 -5.89 -6.40 14.10
C LEU A 35 -4.67 -7.28 13.78
N LEU A 36 -3.50 -7.02 14.37
CA LEU A 36 -2.32 -7.87 14.14
C LEU A 36 -2.45 -9.24 14.81
N TYR A 37 -3.18 -9.35 15.90
CA TYR A 37 -3.41 -10.62 16.59
C TYR A 37 -4.37 -11.52 15.81
N ASP A 38 -5.52 -10.98 15.40
CA ASP A 38 -6.53 -11.69 14.62
C ASP A 38 -7.11 -10.76 13.53
N PRO A 39 -6.44 -10.63 12.38
CA PRO A 39 -6.87 -9.71 11.33
C PRO A 39 -8.22 -10.07 10.73
N VAL A 40 -8.56 -11.36 10.65
CA VAL A 40 -9.84 -11.80 10.10
C VAL A 40 -10.95 -11.53 11.10
N GLY A 41 -10.84 -12.01 12.34
CA GLY A 41 -11.87 -11.79 13.36
C GLY A 41 -12.09 -10.31 13.63
N PHE A 42 -11.02 -9.52 13.74
CA PHE A 42 -11.11 -8.07 13.88
C PHE A 42 -11.96 -7.43 12.78
N LEU A 43 -11.70 -7.75 11.51
CA LEU A 43 -12.48 -7.20 10.39
C LEU A 43 -13.93 -7.69 10.39
N MET A 44 -14.18 -8.95 10.76
CA MET A 44 -15.53 -9.48 10.91
C MET A 44 -16.32 -8.71 11.98
N GLU A 45 -15.68 -8.37 13.10
CA GLU A 45 -16.27 -7.55 14.17
C GLU A 45 -16.56 -6.10 13.70
N GLN A 46 -15.72 -5.56 12.80
CA GLN A 46 -15.99 -4.27 12.14
C GLN A 46 -17.08 -4.33 11.05
N GLY A 47 -17.76 -5.47 10.91
CA GLY A 47 -18.87 -5.63 9.96
C GLY A 47 -18.45 -5.93 8.53
N VAL A 48 -17.20 -6.35 8.30
CA VAL A 48 -16.80 -6.91 7.00
C VAL A 48 -17.50 -8.25 6.79
N LYS A 49 -18.15 -8.41 5.64
CA LYS A 49 -18.87 -9.66 5.33
C LYS A 49 -17.93 -10.76 4.86
N LYS A 50 -16.93 -10.41 4.05
CA LYS A 50 -15.93 -11.34 3.50
C LYS A 50 -14.51 -10.79 3.55
N VAL A 51 -13.57 -11.60 4.04
CA VAL A 51 -12.13 -11.27 4.06
C VAL A 51 -11.41 -12.14 3.03
N ILE A 52 -10.55 -11.51 2.25
CA ILE A 52 -9.75 -12.12 1.20
C ILE A 52 -8.28 -11.91 1.54
N LEU A 53 -7.61 -12.99 1.94
CA LEU A 53 -6.19 -13.00 2.26
C LEU A 53 -5.37 -13.37 1.03
N LEU A 54 -4.41 -12.51 0.71
CA LEU A 54 -3.54 -12.64 -0.46
C LEU A 54 -2.17 -13.12 -0.02
N THR A 55 -1.81 -14.32 -0.46
CA THR A 55 -0.50 -14.92 -0.21
C THR A 55 0.38 -14.78 -1.45
N SER A 56 1.69 -14.59 -1.29
CA SER A 56 2.63 -14.70 -2.40
C SER A 56 3.06 -16.16 -2.58
N ARG A 57 2.94 -16.71 -3.79
CA ARG A 57 3.63 -17.97 -4.14
C ARG A 57 5.13 -17.66 -4.16
N GLY A 58 5.92 -18.40 -3.39
CA GLY A 58 7.38 -18.35 -3.48
C GLY A 58 7.81 -18.51 -4.95
N SER A 59 8.44 -17.46 -5.48
CA SER A 59 9.28 -17.42 -6.68
C SER A 59 9.08 -18.55 -7.71
N GLY A 60 7.97 -18.57 -8.45
CA GLY A 60 7.86 -19.60 -9.48
C GLY A 60 6.54 -19.68 -10.23
N ARG A 61 6.24 -18.70 -11.10
CA ARG A 61 5.85 -18.93 -12.50
C ARG A 61 5.47 -17.63 -13.19
N THR A 62 5.95 -17.51 -14.42
CA THR A 62 5.74 -16.42 -15.39
C THR A 62 4.36 -16.54 -16.01
N GLY A 63 3.50 -15.55 -15.77
CA GLY A 63 2.31 -15.35 -16.57
C GLY A 63 2.54 -14.28 -17.63
N ARG A 64 1.99 -14.47 -18.84
CA ARG A 64 1.87 -13.37 -19.81
C ARG A 64 0.70 -12.50 -19.37
N PRO A 65 0.71 -11.18 -19.62
CA PRO A 65 -0.52 -10.38 -19.53
C PRO A 65 -1.61 -11.07 -20.34
N LEU A 66 -2.75 -11.37 -19.73
CA LEU A 66 -3.89 -11.92 -20.48
C LEU A 66 -4.27 -10.89 -21.55
N GLN A 67 -4.33 -11.33 -22.81
CA GLN A 67 -5.02 -10.58 -23.84
C GLN A 67 -6.47 -10.43 -23.38
N TYR A 68 -6.92 -9.18 -23.30
CA TYR A 68 -8.26 -8.83 -22.90
C TYR A 68 -9.24 -9.43 -23.90
N ASP A 69 -10.03 -10.40 -23.45
CA ASP A 69 -11.23 -10.83 -24.15
C ASP A 69 -12.38 -10.10 -23.46
N PRO A 70 -13.06 -9.15 -24.12
CA PRO A 70 -14.16 -8.39 -23.52
C PRO A 70 -15.21 -9.40 -23.03
N VAL A 71 -15.25 -9.59 -21.72
CA VAL A 71 -16.35 -10.33 -21.10
C VAL A 71 -17.59 -9.54 -21.44
N ASN A 72 -18.53 -10.15 -22.17
CA ASN A 72 -19.80 -9.51 -22.48
C ASN A 72 -20.52 -9.20 -21.15
N ILE A 73 -20.50 -7.92 -20.75
CA ILE A 73 -21.01 -7.45 -19.45
C ILE A 73 -22.54 -7.32 -19.47
N GLU A 74 -23.17 -7.49 -20.64
CA GLU A 74 -24.62 -7.53 -20.77
C GLU A 74 -25.20 -8.74 -20.03
N GLY A 75 -25.71 -8.50 -18.82
CA GLY A 75 -26.53 -9.46 -18.09
C GLY A 75 -26.05 -9.89 -16.71
N LEU A 76 -25.04 -9.25 -16.11
CA LEU A 76 -24.66 -9.54 -14.72
C LEU A 76 -25.51 -8.72 -13.73
N PRO A 77 -26.44 -9.34 -12.97
CA PRO A 77 -27.24 -8.64 -11.98
C PRO A 77 -26.44 -8.53 -10.67
N GLY A 78 -26.17 -7.30 -10.22
CA GLY A 78 -25.69 -7.02 -8.86
C GLY A 78 -24.18 -6.78 -8.70
N TYR A 79 -23.84 -6.12 -7.59
CA TYR A 79 -22.47 -5.80 -7.15
C TYR A 79 -21.71 -7.07 -6.72
N HIS A 80 -21.32 -7.91 -7.67
CA HIS A 80 -20.51 -9.09 -7.39
C HIS A 80 -19.03 -8.79 -7.63
N VAL A 81 -18.21 -8.95 -6.58
CA VAL A 81 -16.75 -8.97 -6.71
C VAL A 81 -16.37 -10.23 -7.47
N TYR A 82 -15.85 -10.06 -8.67
CA TYR A 82 -15.46 -11.17 -9.51
C TYR A 82 -13.99 -11.52 -9.23
N LEU A 83 -13.79 -12.62 -8.49
CA LEU A 83 -12.48 -13.13 -8.07
C LEU A 83 -11.81 -14.00 -9.16
N LYS A 84 -11.98 -13.67 -10.44
CA LYS A 84 -11.34 -14.42 -11.53
C LYS A 84 -9.85 -14.10 -11.53
N GLY A 85 -9.04 -15.11 -11.23
CA GLY A 85 -7.58 -15.00 -11.15
C GLY A 85 -6.98 -15.21 -9.78
N LEU A 86 -7.84 -15.42 -8.81
CA LEU A 86 -7.45 -15.84 -7.48
C LEU A 86 -7.56 -17.36 -7.41
N GLU A 87 -6.42 -18.06 -7.44
CA GLU A 87 -6.37 -19.51 -7.25
C GLU A 87 -6.50 -19.80 -5.76
N PRO A 88 -7.37 -20.75 -5.36
CA PRO A 88 -7.31 -21.25 -3.99
C PRO A 88 -5.90 -21.77 -3.71
N LEU A 89 -5.43 -21.56 -2.47
CA LEU A 89 -4.18 -22.15 -2.04
C LEU A 89 -4.18 -23.66 -2.25
N ASP A 90 -3.00 -24.23 -2.43
CA ASP A 90 -2.87 -25.67 -2.29
C ASP A 90 -3.27 -26.05 -0.85
N GLU A 91 -3.89 -27.21 -0.69
CA GLU A 91 -4.43 -27.65 0.60
C GLU A 91 -3.37 -27.75 1.70
N THR A 92 -2.08 -27.91 1.34
CA THR A 92 -0.99 -28.05 2.31
C THR A 92 -0.64 -26.69 2.90
N MET A 93 -0.48 -25.68 2.04
CA MET A 93 -0.20 -24.31 2.44
C MET A 93 -1.41 -23.68 3.14
N GLU A 94 -2.63 -23.97 2.67
CA GLU A 94 -3.86 -23.55 3.38
C GLU A 94 -3.95 -24.19 4.78
N ARG A 95 -3.66 -25.50 4.91
CA ARG A 95 -3.62 -26.16 6.22
C ARG A 95 -2.53 -25.60 7.12
N SER A 96 -1.36 -25.25 6.57
CA SER A 96 -0.27 -24.62 7.33
C SER A 96 -0.74 -23.29 7.91
N ILE A 97 -1.30 -22.41 7.09
CA ILE A 97 -1.86 -21.12 7.52
C ILE A 97 -2.92 -21.36 8.60
N LEU A 98 -3.94 -22.17 8.33
CA LEU A 98 -5.02 -22.43 9.29
C LEU A 98 -4.58 -23.17 10.56
N SER A 99 -3.38 -23.76 10.59
CA SER A 99 -2.80 -24.39 11.78
C SER A 99 -2.02 -23.42 12.66
N GLU A 100 -1.50 -22.35 12.07
CA GLU A 100 -0.74 -21.30 12.76
C GLU A 100 -1.65 -20.20 13.33
N GLU A 101 -2.91 -20.17 12.91
CA GLU A 101 -3.90 -19.13 13.22
C GLU A 101 -4.92 -19.56 14.29
N ASP A 102 -5.75 -18.61 14.72
CA ASP A 102 -6.84 -18.86 15.67
C ASP A 102 -7.86 -19.86 15.11
N SER A 103 -8.43 -20.70 15.99
CA SER A 103 -9.45 -21.69 15.63
C SER A 103 -10.64 -21.12 14.85
N SER A 104 -11.03 -19.88 15.13
CA SER A 104 -12.16 -19.18 14.49
C SER A 104 -11.97 -18.99 12.98
N TRP A 105 -10.74 -18.98 12.46
CA TRP A 105 -10.49 -18.87 11.03
C TRP A 105 -11.03 -20.06 10.25
N LYS A 106 -11.01 -21.26 10.86
CA LYS A 106 -11.58 -22.47 10.26
C LYS A 106 -13.10 -22.35 10.11
N ASP A 107 -13.76 -21.73 11.08
CA ASP A 107 -15.19 -21.49 11.05
C ASP A 107 -15.53 -20.48 9.94
N TYR A 108 -14.83 -19.33 9.90
CA TYR A 108 -15.01 -18.34 8.82
C TYR A 108 -14.73 -18.92 7.43
N ARG A 109 -13.76 -19.83 7.32
CA ARG A 109 -13.43 -20.49 6.07
C ARG A 109 -14.53 -21.45 5.63
N THR A 110 -15.09 -22.21 6.56
CA THR A 110 -16.20 -23.15 6.33
C THR A 110 -17.48 -22.42 5.92
N ASP A 111 -17.74 -21.26 6.53
CA ASP A 111 -18.89 -20.40 6.22
C ASP A 111 -18.73 -19.58 4.94
N GLY A 112 -17.59 -19.70 4.23
CA GLY A 112 -17.30 -18.96 3.00
C GLY A 112 -17.04 -17.45 3.21
N ARG A 113 -16.86 -17.03 4.47
CA ARG A 113 -16.56 -15.64 4.86
C ARG A 113 -15.07 -15.32 4.82
N LEU A 114 -14.21 -16.33 4.98
CA LEU A 114 -12.78 -16.21 4.74
C LEU A 114 -12.42 -16.91 3.42
N TRP A 115 -11.69 -16.22 2.55
CA TRP A 115 -11.05 -16.80 1.40
C TRP A 115 -9.55 -16.53 1.48
N ILE A 116 -8.74 -17.56 1.29
CA ILE A 116 -7.29 -17.45 1.25
C ILE A 116 -6.85 -17.96 -0.12
N GLY A 117 -5.97 -17.24 -0.78
CA GLY A 117 -5.37 -17.77 -1.99
C GLY A 117 -4.25 -16.96 -2.55
N VAL A 118 -3.85 -17.37 -3.73
CA VAL A 118 -2.69 -16.84 -4.43
C VAL A 118 -3.19 -16.10 -5.66
N PRO A 119 -2.72 -14.87 -5.91
CA PRO A 119 -2.83 -14.27 -7.22
C PRO A 119 -2.22 -15.19 -8.28
N THR A 120 -2.99 -15.59 -9.28
CA THR A 120 -2.46 -16.39 -10.39
C THR A 120 -1.47 -15.55 -11.19
N PRO A 121 -0.41 -16.16 -11.76
CA PRO A 121 0.57 -15.43 -12.57
C PRO A 121 -0.04 -14.60 -13.72
N ASN A 122 -1.22 -14.99 -14.18
CA ASN A 122 -1.94 -14.37 -15.30
C ASN A 122 -3.09 -13.45 -14.88
N SER A 123 -3.47 -13.38 -13.61
CA SER A 123 -4.62 -12.57 -13.20
C SER A 123 -4.57 -12.22 -11.71
N ASN A 124 -3.81 -11.17 -11.40
CA ASN A 124 -3.82 -10.53 -10.08
C ASN A 124 -5.02 -9.57 -9.94
N GLU A 125 -6.17 -9.90 -10.53
CA GLU A 125 -7.27 -8.95 -10.76
C GLU A 125 -8.45 -9.21 -9.82
N VAL A 126 -8.90 -8.16 -9.14
CA VAL A 126 -10.19 -8.13 -8.43
C VAL A 126 -11.09 -7.19 -9.19
N ARG A 127 -12.21 -7.69 -9.74
CA ARG A 127 -13.07 -6.97 -10.69
C ARG A 127 -14.40 -6.52 -10.05
N GLY A 128 -14.77 -5.25 -10.22
CA GLY A 128 -16.04 -4.64 -9.78
C GLY A 128 -16.93 -4.14 -10.94
N PRO A 129 -18.13 -3.57 -10.68
CA PRO A 129 -19.12 -3.19 -11.72
C PRO A 129 -18.72 -1.96 -12.56
N VAL A 130 -17.89 -1.06 -12.02
CA VAL A 130 -16.88 -0.37 -12.83
C VAL A 130 -15.65 -1.27 -12.74
N LEU A 131 -15.21 -1.83 -13.86
CA LEU A 131 -14.18 -2.85 -13.85
C LEU A 131 -12.87 -2.17 -13.45
N TRP A 132 -12.54 -2.13 -12.17
CA TRP A 132 -11.21 -1.74 -11.71
C TRP A 132 -10.36 -2.99 -11.60
N GLU A 133 -9.08 -2.83 -11.92
CA GLU A 133 -8.05 -3.80 -11.63
C GLU A 133 -7.27 -3.32 -10.41
N PHE A 134 -7.03 -4.23 -9.46
CA PHE A 134 -6.18 -3.98 -8.29
C PHE A 134 -5.09 -5.05 -8.24
N VAL A 135 -3.85 -4.68 -8.53
CA VAL A 135 -2.69 -5.57 -8.47
C VAL A 135 -1.88 -5.26 -7.22
N LEU A 136 -1.88 -6.21 -6.30
CA LEU A 136 -1.25 -6.10 -4.99
C LEU A 136 0.08 -6.85 -5.00
N TYR A 137 1.09 -6.28 -4.36
CA TYR A 137 2.39 -6.92 -4.15
C TYR A 137 2.91 -6.56 -2.77
N CYS A 138 3.28 -7.56 -1.98
CA CYS A 138 4.03 -7.37 -0.75
C CYS A 138 5.45 -7.88 -1.01
N VAL A 139 6.47 -7.07 -0.74
CA VAL A 139 7.84 -7.59 -0.77
C VAL A 139 7.96 -8.58 0.38
N PRO A 140 8.20 -9.87 0.12
CA PRO A 140 8.31 -10.84 1.19
C PRO A 140 9.59 -10.57 1.99
N MET A 141 9.53 -10.80 3.30
CA MET A 141 10.76 -10.91 4.08
C MET A 141 11.47 -12.22 3.73
N SER A 142 12.80 -12.22 3.64
CA SER A 142 13.50 -13.46 3.33
C SER A 142 13.34 -14.48 4.48
N GLU A 143 13.28 -15.77 4.14
CA GLU A 143 13.17 -16.83 5.15
C GLU A 143 14.32 -16.78 6.17
N ASN A 144 15.52 -16.40 5.72
CA ASN A 144 16.68 -16.23 6.58
C ASN A 144 16.52 -15.08 7.59
N GLU A 145 15.94 -13.94 7.18
CA GLU A 145 15.64 -12.84 8.10
C GLU A 145 14.58 -13.24 9.13
N ILE A 146 13.52 -13.94 8.70
CA ILE A 146 12.51 -14.48 9.60
C ILE A 146 13.12 -15.50 10.57
N ALA A 147 13.97 -16.41 10.09
CA ALA A 147 14.65 -17.39 10.93
C ALA A 147 15.58 -16.73 11.96
N CYS A 148 16.37 -15.74 11.53
CA CYS A 148 17.23 -14.96 12.43
C CYS A 148 16.40 -14.23 13.50
N PHE A 149 15.26 -13.65 13.11
CA PHE A 149 14.33 -13.01 14.05
C PHE A 149 13.74 -14.01 15.05
N ARG A 150 13.26 -15.17 14.58
CA ARG A 150 12.76 -16.26 15.42
C ARG A 150 13.78 -16.70 16.45
N GLU A 151 15.01 -16.98 16.02
CA GLU A 151 16.11 -17.33 16.93
C GLU A 151 16.39 -16.25 17.96
N TRP A 152 16.38 -14.99 17.52
CA TRP A 152 16.62 -13.87 18.41
C TRP A 152 15.54 -13.75 19.49
N VAL A 153 14.26 -13.90 19.11
CA VAL A 153 13.11 -13.90 20.03
C VAL A 153 13.22 -15.06 21.02
N ALA A 154 13.55 -16.27 20.54
CA ALA A 154 13.70 -17.47 21.38
C ALA A 154 14.86 -17.36 22.39
N LYS A 155 15.89 -16.56 22.10
CA LYS A 155 17.01 -16.28 23.02
C LYS A 155 16.63 -15.30 24.14
N GLN A 156 15.45 -14.66 24.11
CA GLN A 156 15.05 -13.69 25.14
C GLN A 156 14.58 -14.38 26.43
N PRO A 157 15.22 -14.11 27.61
CA PRO A 157 14.83 -14.72 28.89
C PRO A 157 13.34 -14.63 29.23
N SER A 158 12.68 -13.51 28.92
CA SER A 158 11.25 -13.32 29.19
C SER A 158 10.34 -14.17 28.30
N VAL A 159 10.83 -14.57 27.11
CA VAL A 159 10.08 -15.38 26.15
C VAL A 159 10.24 -16.87 26.45
N ARG A 160 11.44 -17.31 26.85
CA ARG A 160 11.70 -18.73 27.20
C ARG A 160 10.75 -19.28 28.26
N LEU A 161 10.38 -18.45 29.24
CA LEU A 161 9.44 -18.83 30.29
C LEU A 161 8.02 -19.09 29.76
N VAL A 162 7.62 -18.37 28.72
CA VAL A 162 6.27 -18.36 28.16
C VAL A 162 6.12 -19.42 27.06
N LEU A 163 7.12 -19.54 26.19
CA LEU A 163 7.16 -20.57 25.14
C LEU A 163 7.25 -21.98 25.71
N GLY A 164 7.95 -22.17 26.85
CA GLY A 164 8.01 -23.45 27.55
C GLY A 164 6.67 -23.95 28.09
N GLN A 165 5.64 -23.10 28.14
CA GLN A 165 4.30 -23.45 28.66
C GLN A 165 3.20 -23.49 27.58
N ARG A 166 3.35 -22.74 26.48
CA ARG A 166 2.26 -22.51 25.50
C ARG A 166 2.55 -23.01 24.08
N GLY A 167 3.73 -23.61 23.84
CA GLY A 167 4.16 -23.97 22.49
C GLY A 167 4.57 -22.74 21.67
N ASP A 168 5.27 -22.98 20.56
CA ASP A 168 5.75 -21.94 19.66
C ASP A 168 4.58 -21.16 19.09
N THR A 169 4.34 -19.92 19.53
CA THR A 169 3.41 -19.05 18.81
C THR A 169 3.79 -17.59 19.01
N ALA A 170 4.19 -16.94 17.91
CA ALA A 170 4.24 -15.48 17.84
C ALA A 170 2.88 -14.85 18.25
N LEU A 171 1.76 -15.57 18.06
CA LEU A 171 0.45 -15.19 18.59
C LEU A 171 0.41 -15.08 20.12
N ALA A 172 1.04 -15.99 20.86
CA ALA A 172 1.12 -15.87 22.32
C ALA A 172 1.89 -14.61 22.74
N LEU A 173 2.94 -14.24 21.99
CA LEU A 173 3.69 -13.02 22.23
C LEU A 173 2.89 -11.76 21.85
N LEU A 174 2.13 -11.79 20.76
CA LEU A 174 1.22 -10.71 20.35
C LEU A 174 0.11 -10.49 21.39
N SER A 175 -0.37 -11.56 22.03
CA SER A 175 -1.44 -11.50 23.03
C SER A 175 -1.01 -10.94 24.39
N ASP A 176 0.30 -10.86 24.69
CA ASP A 176 0.85 -10.37 25.97
C ASP A 176 1.48 -8.98 25.81
N PRO A 177 0.79 -7.90 26.22
CA PRO A 177 1.29 -6.54 26.04
C PRO A 177 2.59 -6.24 26.80
N PHE A 178 2.85 -6.93 27.91
CA PHE A 178 4.02 -6.70 28.73
C PHE A 178 5.27 -7.36 28.12
N LEU A 179 5.13 -8.58 27.62
CA LEU A 179 6.18 -9.25 26.85
C LEU A 179 6.49 -8.49 25.56
N LEU A 180 5.46 -8.04 24.85
CA LEU A 180 5.61 -7.27 23.62
C LEU A 180 6.39 -5.96 23.88
N GLN A 181 6.07 -5.25 24.97
CA GLN A 181 6.82 -4.06 25.38
C GLN A 181 8.29 -4.37 25.72
N LYS A 182 8.57 -5.50 26.39
CA LYS A 182 9.95 -5.94 26.71
C LYS A 182 10.74 -6.28 25.45
N LEU A 183 10.15 -7.09 24.57
CA LEU A 183 10.74 -7.47 23.30
C LEU A 183 11.07 -6.24 22.48
N ARG A 184 10.13 -5.31 22.41
CA ARG A 184 10.30 -4.06 21.68
C ARG A 184 11.48 -3.23 22.20
N LYS A 185 11.57 -3.01 23.51
CA LYS A 185 12.69 -2.27 24.14
C LYS A 185 14.06 -2.87 23.81
N ARG A 186 14.12 -4.17 23.54
CA ARG A 186 15.35 -4.87 23.12
C ARG A 186 15.53 -4.82 21.61
N TYR A 187 14.46 -5.04 20.86
CA TYR A 187 14.46 -4.99 19.40
C TYR A 187 14.87 -3.61 18.87
N SER A 188 14.38 -2.54 19.49
CA SER A 188 14.77 -1.16 19.15
C SER A 188 16.26 -0.86 19.35
N LYS A 189 16.98 -1.66 20.15
CA LYS A 189 18.45 -1.52 20.33
C LYS A 189 19.24 -2.30 19.28
N LEU A 190 18.59 -3.22 18.57
CA LEU A 190 19.21 -4.14 17.62
C LEU A 190 18.91 -3.80 16.18
N LEU A 191 17.79 -3.12 15.93
CA LEU A 191 17.55 -2.48 14.65
C LEU A 191 18.74 -1.54 14.37
N PRO A 192 19.46 -1.73 13.25
CA PRO A 192 20.24 -0.65 12.68
C PRO A 192 19.25 0.51 12.54
N LYS A 193 19.48 1.61 13.26
CA LYS A 193 18.55 2.72 13.45
C LYS A 193 17.70 3.01 12.18
N GLY A 194 16.52 2.39 12.09
CA GLY A 194 15.45 2.73 11.15
C GLY A 194 15.47 2.20 9.70
N GLU A 195 16.36 1.30 9.26
CA GLU A 195 16.55 1.14 7.80
C GLU A 195 15.87 -0.08 7.11
N ASN A 196 15.49 -1.14 7.84
CA ASN A 196 15.08 -2.41 7.20
C ASN A 196 13.61 -2.87 7.40
N LEU A 197 12.73 -2.06 7.98
CA LEU A 197 11.33 -2.48 8.22
C LEU A 197 10.36 -2.05 7.13
N ASN A 198 10.78 -1.06 6.34
CA ASN A 198 10.06 -0.51 5.21
C ASN A 198 9.91 -1.48 4.01
N PHE A 199 10.50 -2.68 4.08
CA PHE A 199 10.35 -3.72 3.05
C PHE A 199 8.94 -4.30 3.01
N THR A 200 8.21 -4.33 4.11
CA THR A 200 6.87 -4.95 4.17
C THR A 200 5.73 -4.05 3.65
N SER A 201 6.06 -3.01 2.88
CA SER A 201 5.04 -2.12 2.31
C SER A 201 4.16 -2.88 1.32
N LEU A 202 2.84 -2.80 1.50
CA LEU A 202 1.89 -3.22 0.49
C LEU A 202 1.96 -2.24 -0.67
N LEU A 203 2.42 -2.73 -1.82
CA LEU A 203 2.38 -1.99 -3.07
C LEU A 203 1.05 -2.29 -3.75
N LEU A 204 0.40 -1.25 -4.25
CA LEU A 204 -0.89 -1.37 -4.94
C LEU A 204 -0.83 -0.61 -6.24
N TRP A 205 -0.90 -1.33 -7.35
CA TRP A 205 -1.26 -0.73 -8.63
C TRP A 205 -2.75 -0.90 -8.86
N HIS A 206 -3.44 0.14 -9.33
CA HIS A 206 -4.84 0.03 -9.72
C HIS A 206 -5.20 0.93 -10.88
N ALA A 207 -6.16 0.50 -11.70
CA ALA A 207 -6.67 1.26 -12.84
C ALA A 207 -8.10 0.83 -13.20
N PRO A 208 -8.91 1.69 -13.82
CA PRO A 208 -10.12 1.24 -14.52
C PRO A 208 -9.73 0.45 -15.79
N LEU A 209 -10.36 -0.71 -15.99
CA LEU A 209 -10.32 -1.59 -17.15
C LEU A 209 -11.31 -1.17 -18.24
N MET A 210 -11.66 0.12 -18.31
CA MET A 210 -12.59 0.63 -19.32
C MET A 210 -11.89 0.74 -20.69
N GLU A 211 -12.43 0.08 -21.71
CA GLU A 211 -11.98 0.26 -23.10
C GLU A 211 -12.28 1.66 -23.64
N ASN A 212 -13.21 2.38 -23.00
CA ASN A 212 -13.67 3.68 -23.48
C ASN A 212 -13.66 4.72 -22.35
N ILE A 213 -12.54 5.41 -22.20
CA ILE A 213 -12.34 6.51 -21.23
C ILE A 213 -13.36 7.64 -21.43
N SER A 214 -13.96 7.75 -22.62
CA SER A 214 -15.00 8.76 -22.90
C SER A 214 -16.25 8.63 -22.00
N ALA A 215 -16.45 7.46 -21.36
CA ALA A 215 -17.52 7.24 -20.40
C ALA A 215 -17.15 7.63 -18.95
N MET A 216 -15.90 7.98 -18.67
CA MET A 216 -15.56 8.57 -17.37
C MET A 216 -16.11 9.99 -17.31
N GLU A 217 -17.12 10.19 -16.48
CA GLU A 217 -17.51 11.53 -16.06
C GLU A 217 -16.33 12.13 -15.30
N ALA A 218 -15.63 13.02 -15.98
CA ALA A 218 -14.63 13.82 -15.32
C ALA A 218 -15.34 14.80 -14.38
N GLY A 219 -15.25 14.55 -13.08
CA GLY A 219 -15.56 15.59 -12.10
C GLY A 219 -14.69 16.80 -12.41
N HIS A 220 -15.32 17.94 -12.72
CA HIS A 220 -14.61 19.21 -12.84
C HIS A 220 -13.77 19.42 -11.59
N CYS A 221 -12.54 19.94 -11.74
CA CYS A 221 -11.83 20.52 -10.60
C CYS A 221 -12.81 21.49 -9.92
N LEU A 222 -13.08 21.29 -8.63
CA LEU A 222 -13.89 22.22 -7.85
C LEU A 222 -13.35 23.63 -8.12
N ASP A 223 -14.24 24.50 -8.56
CA ASP A 223 -13.96 25.84 -9.06
C ASP A 223 -13.02 26.56 -8.08
N TYR A 224 -11.78 26.87 -8.51
CA TYR A 224 -10.88 27.82 -7.82
C TYR A 224 -11.41 29.25 -8.07
N GLY A 225 -12.69 29.46 -7.80
CA GLY A 225 -13.36 30.75 -7.89
C GLY A 225 -13.14 31.53 -6.59
N GLY A 226 -11.89 31.90 -6.28
CA GLY A 226 -11.66 32.70 -5.09
C GLY A 226 -10.22 32.93 -4.67
N ILE A 227 -9.66 34.02 -5.17
CA ILE A 227 -8.77 34.94 -4.46
C ILE A 227 -7.26 34.56 -4.34
N HIS A 228 -6.45 35.49 -4.85
CA HIS A 228 -5.01 35.72 -4.64
C HIS A 228 -4.00 35.02 -5.56
N GLY A 229 -3.79 35.67 -6.71
CA GLY A 229 -2.51 35.60 -7.40
C GLY A 229 -1.38 36.17 -6.54
N SER A 230 -0.45 35.31 -6.12
CA SER A 230 0.99 35.55 -6.25
C SER A 230 1.83 34.32 -5.86
N LEU A 231 2.77 33.99 -6.77
CA LEU A 231 4.07 33.35 -6.51
C LEU A 231 4.26 31.83 -6.35
N TYR A 232 3.27 30.97 -6.63
CA TYR A 232 3.54 29.56 -6.93
C TYR A 232 2.87 29.11 -8.23
N LYS A 233 3.54 29.41 -9.34
CA LYS A 233 3.12 29.12 -10.72
C LYS A 233 3.37 27.65 -11.08
N THR A 234 2.77 26.72 -10.34
CA THR A 234 2.94 25.27 -10.56
C THR A 234 1.64 24.65 -11.09
N LEU A 235 1.62 24.48 -12.42
CA LEU A 235 0.92 23.46 -13.22
C LEU A 235 -0.60 23.25 -13.16
N VAL A 236 -1.39 23.86 -12.27
CA VAL A 236 -2.84 23.56 -12.21
C VAL A 236 -3.76 24.77 -12.42
N GLU A 237 -3.24 26.00 -12.43
CA GLU A 237 -4.07 27.19 -12.66
C GLU A 237 -4.02 27.65 -14.12
N CYS A 238 -4.88 27.08 -14.95
CA CYS A 238 -5.53 27.71 -16.11
C CYS A 238 -6.49 26.67 -16.71
N CYS A 239 -7.62 26.44 -16.06
CA CYS A 239 -8.75 25.77 -16.69
C CYS A 239 -9.86 26.81 -16.86
N PRO A 240 -9.78 27.73 -17.84
CA PRO A 240 -10.95 28.49 -18.25
C PRO A 240 -12.07 27.49 -18.55
N GLN A 241 -13.31 27.87 -18.21
CA GLN A 241 -14.49 26.99 -18.16
C GLN A 241 -14.80 26.21 -19.47
N ASP A 242 -14.09 26.48 -20.57
CA ASP A 242 -14.24 25.83 -21.88
C ASP A 242 -13.06 24.96 -22.33
N THR A 243 -11.98 24.88 -21.56
CA THR A 243 -10.86 23.97 -21.84
C THR A 243 -10.91 22.81 -20.87
N TRP A 244 -11.37 21.63 -21.29
CA TRP A 244 -11.13 20.34 -20.61
C TRP A 244 -9.76 20.37 -19.92
N CYS A 245 -9.75 20.24 -18.59
CA CYS A 245 -8.54 20.34 -17.76
C CYS A 245 -7.39 19.59 -18.45
N ALA A 246 -6.22 20.24 -18.65
CA ALA A 246 -5.08 19.60 -19.31
C ALA A 246 -4.74 18.23 -18.67
N PHE A 247 -4.99 18.10 -17.36
CA PHE A 247 -4.96 16.84 -16.61
C PHE A 247 -5.90 15.78 -17.22
N LEU A 248 -7.19 16.09 -17.40
CA LEU A 248 -8.18 15.19 -17.99
C LEU A 248 -7.90 14.89 -19.46
N LYS A 249 -7.38 15.85 -20.23
CA LYS A 249 -6.93 15.60 -21.61
C LYS A 249 -5.76 14.63 -21.64
N LEU A 250 -4.79 14.79 -20.73
CA LEU A 250 -3.65 13.87 -20.60
C LEU A 250 -4.10 12.47 -20.16
N LEU A 251 -5.05 12.36 -19.24
CA LEU A 251 -5.64 11.09 -18.80
C LEU A 251 -6.36 10.38 -19.95
N GLY A 252 -7.14 11.12 -20.75
CA GLY A 252 -7.93 10.57 -21.86
C GLY A 252 -7.15 10.22 -23.13
N TRP A 253 -5.99 10.84 -23.38
CA TRP A 253 -5.24 10.63 -24.63
C TRP A 253 -4.24 9.49 -24.59
N GLU A 254 -3.63 9.20 -23.43
CA GLU A 254 -2.61 8.15 -23.35
C GLU A 254 -3.19 6.76 -23.05
N ASN A 255 -4.50 6.63 -22.78
CA ASN A 255 -5.12 5.39 -22.28
C ASN A 255 -4.40 4.78 -21.06
N LYS A 256 -3.75 5.63 -20.26
CA LYS A 256 -2.97 5.25 -19.08
C LYS A 256 -3.62 5.91 -17.88
N LEU A 257 -4.36 5.11 -17.14
CA LEU A 257 -5.08 5.54 -15.94
C LEU A 257 -4.55 4.83 -14.67
N GLY A 258 -3.43 4.11 -14.80
CA GLY A 258 -2.83 3.40 -13.68
C GLY A 258 -2.35 4.34 -12.59
N GLN A 259 -2.68 4.00 -11.36
CA GLN A 259 -2.17 4.63 -10.16
C GLN A 259 -1.34 3.62 -9.40
N PHE A 260 -0.14 4.01 -8.99
CA PHE A 260 0.76 3.13 -8.25
C PHE A 260 1.08 3.70 -6.88
N LEU A 261 0.65 3.00 -5.84
CA LEU A 261 0.90 3.32 -4.45
C LEU A 261 2.08 2.47 -3.95
N LEU A 262 3.21 3.13 -3.68
CA LEU A 262 4.45 2.45 -3.28
C LEU A 262 4.65 2.34 -1.76
N GLY A 263 3.77 2.97 -0.97
CA GLY A 263 3.90 3.01 0.49
C GLY A 263 5.28 3.49 0.93
N ASP A 264 5.88 2.79 1.90
CA ASP A 264 7.20 3.10 2.45
C ASP A 264 8.35 2.35 1.76
N LEU A 265 8.10 1.70 0.62
CA LEU A 265 9.07 0.87 -0.08
C LEU A 265 10.47 1.49 -0.15
N ASN A 266 11.49 0.73 0.22
CA ASN A 266 12.87 1.12 -0.05
C ASN A 266 13.26 0.68 -1.48
N TYR A 267 12.89 1.49 -2.48
CA TYR A 267 13.11 1.17 -3.89
C TYR A 267 14.59 1.02 -4.23
N ARG A 268 15.44 1.85 -3.62
CA ARG A 268 16.89 1.74 -3.78
C ARG A 268 17.43 0.38 -3.36
N GLN A 269 17.01 -0.12 -2.20
CA GLN A 269 17.45 -1.45 -1.76
C GLN A 269 16.82 -2.56 -2.60
N LEU A 270 15.56 -2.38 -3.05
CA LEU A 270 14.94 -3.29 -4.02
C LEU A 270 15.81 -3.42 -5.27
N VAL A 271 16.21 -2.31 -5.91
CA VAL A 271 17.07 -2.32 -7.12
C VAL A 271 18.43 -2.98 -6.86
N LYS A 272 19.04 -2.74 -5.68
CA LYS A 272 20.30 -3.40 -5.31
C LYS A 272 20.16 -4.92 -5.18
N ASP A 273 19.02 -5.38 -4.68
CA ASP A 273 18.66 -6.80 -4.71
C ASP A 273 18.06 -7.16 -6.08
N GLY A 274 18.94 -7.41 -7.05
CA GLY A 274 18.52 -7.75 -8.41
C GLY A 274 17.54 -8.93 -8.48
N GLY A 275 17.56 -9.85 -7.50
CA GLY A 275 16.60 -10.96 -7.42
C GLY A 275 15.19 -10.47 -7.10
N MET A 276 15.04 -9.70 -6.02
CA MET A 276 13.75 -9.12 -5.63
C MET A 276 13.25 -8.08 -6.64
N TYR A 277 14.14 -7.27 -7.21
CA TYR A 277 13.80 -6.30 -8.25
C TYR A 277 13.24 -6.97 -9.51
N ASN A 278 13.84 -8.07 -9.95
CA ASN A 278 13.32 -8.84 -11.09
C ASN A 278 11.93 -9.42 -10.80
N GLN A 279 11.71 -9.94 -9.59
CA GLN A 279 10.39 -10.43 -9.17
C GLN A 279 9.35 -9.30 -9.16
N PHE A 280 9.69 -8.14 -8.60
CA PHE A 280 8.84 -6.95 -8.60
C PHE A 280 8.47 -6.53 -10.03
N ARG A 281 9.46 -6.39 -10.92
CA ARG A 281 9.24 -6.00 -12.31
C ARG A 281 8.39 -7.01 -13.07
N GLN A 282 8.65 -8.29 -12.85
CA GLN A 282 7.89 -9.36 -13.46
C GLN A 282 6.44 -9.37 -12.97
N HIS A 283 6.21 -9.10 -11.68
CA HIS A 283 4.88 -9.09 -11.07
C HIS A 283 3.98 -8.01 -11.65
N PHE A 284 4.49 -6.78 -11.79
CA PHE A 284 3.71 -5.67 -12.34
C PHE A 284 3.72 -5.64 -13.87
N GLY A 285 4.82 -6.05 -14.52
CA GLY A 285 4.93 -6.14 -15.97
C GLY A 285 4.55 -4.82 -16.66
N ASP A 286 3.67 -4.91 -17.65
CA ASP A 286 3.22 -3.75 -18.46
C ASP A 286 2.48 -2.69 -17.63
N ARG A 287 2.00 -3.02 -16.42
CA ARG A 287 1.32 -2.08 -15.53
C ARG A 287 2.23 -0.96 -15.05
N LEU A 288 3.53 -1.24 -14.93
CA LEU A 288 4.53 -0.20 -14.66
C LEU A 288 4.50 0.88 -15.75
N ASN A 289 4.41 0.46 -17.01
CA ASN A 289 4.28 1.36 -18.15
C ASN A 289 2.86 1.93 -18.33
N ALA A 290 1.83 1.30 -17.77
CA ALA A 290 0.46 1.84 -17.75
C ALA A 290 0.23 2.85 -16.60
N THR A 291 1.23 3.05 -15.74
CA THR A 291 1.15 3.98 -14.61
C THR A 291 1.22 5.42 -15.09
N MET A 292 0.26 6.23 -14.63
CA MET A 292 0.13 7.66 -14.90
C MET A 292 0.41 8.49 -13.65
N VAL A 293 -0.07 8.03 -12.49
CA VAL A 293 0.15 8.64 -11.19
C VAL A 293 0.94 7.68 -10.31
N CYS A 294 2.01 8.14 -9.69
CA CYS A 294 2.81 7.35 -8.78
C CYS A 294 2.95 8.07 -7.42
N LEU A 295 2.58 7.40 -6.34
CA LEU A 295 2.87 7.86 -4.99
C LEU A 295 4.35 7.58 -4.69
N LEU A 296 5.07 8.59 -4.23
CA LEU A 296 6.49 8.46 -3.92
C LEU A 296 6.75 7.48 -2.78
N PRO A 297 7.78 6.65 -2.89
CA PRO A 297 8.19 5.76 -1.81
C PRO A 297 8.61 6.59 -0.59
N HIS A 298 8.05 6.25 0.57
CA HIS A 298 8.37 6.83 1.87
C HIS A 298 8.42 8.36 1.83
N HIS A 299 7.31 8.97 1.41
CA HIS A 299 7.14 10.43 1.36
C HIS A 299 8.13 11.18 0.45
N GLY A 300 8.90 10.47 -0.40
CA GLY A 300 9.97 11.05 -1.20
C GLY A 300 11.32 11.13 -0.47
N SER A 301 11.57 10.24 0.49
CA SER A 301 12.88 10.09 1.15
C SER A 301 13.98 9.71 0.15
N ARG A 302 15.11 10.43 0.19
CA ARG A 302 16.27 10.12 -0.66
C ARG A 302 16.85 8.73 -0.42
N ARG A 303 16.73 8.19 0.80
CA ARG A 303 17.26 6.84 1.12
C ARG A 303 16.47 5.73 0.43
N ASN A 304 15.17 5.96 0.23
CA ASN A 304 14.25 5.02 -0.41
C ASN A 304 14.19 5.20 -1.93
N TRP A 305 14.75 6.29 -2.46
CA TRP A 305 14.67 6.65 -3.87
C TRP A 305 15.88 6.16 -4.68
N ASP A 306 15.59 5.65 -5.87
CA ASP A 306 16.54 5.39 -6.94
C ASP A 306 15.95 5.87 -8.26
N ARG A 307 16.77 6.50 -9.11
CA ARG A 307 16.32 7.10 -10.38
C ARG A 307 15.79 6.05 -11.37
N GLN A 308 16.18 4.79 -11.21
CA GLN A 308 15.64 3.66 -11.99
C GLN A 308 14.09 3.60 -11.96
N ILE A 309 13.47 4.08 -10.88
CA ILE A 309 12.00 4.12 -10.74
C ILE A 309 11.32 4.97 -11.82
N LEU A 310 12.00 6.02 -12.30
CA LEU A 310 11.50 6.89 -13.37
C LEU A 310 11.51 6.19 -14.73
N GLU A 311 12.42 5.24 -14.93
CA GLU A 311 12.51 4.43 -16.14
C GLU A 311 11.49 3.30 -16.10
N ASP A 312 11.36 2.61 -14.96
CA ASP A 312 10.40 1.53 -14.78
C ASP A 312 8.95 2.04 -14.93
N MET A 313 8.65 3.21 -14.37
CA MET A 313 7.38 3.92 -14.56
C MET A 313 7.52 5.03 -15.62
N GLY A 314 8.13 4.71 -16.76
CA GLY A 314 8.43 5.66 -17.84
C GLY A 314 7.22 6.44 -18.39
N SER A 315 6.00 5.99 -18.12
CA SER A 315 4.79 6.72 -18.52
C SER A 315 4.19 7.61 -17.43
N ALA A 316 4.61 7.46 -16.17
CA ALA A 316 4.06 8.23 -15.06
C ALA A 316 4.34 9.71 -15.26
N LYS A 317 3.28 10.53 -15.29
CA LYS A 317 3.37 11.98 -15.46
C LYS A 317 3.34 12.69 -14.12
N PHE A 318 2.60 12.15 -13.16
CA PHE A 318 2.39 12.75 -11.85
C PHE A 318 3.04 11.91 -10.77
N TRP A 319 3.90 12.55 -9.98
CA TRP A 319 4.58 11.96 -8.84
C TRP A 319 4.17 12.66 -7.57
N VAL A 320 3.49 11.95 -6.68
CA VAL A 320 2.81 12.51 -5.52
C VAL A 320 3.62 12.22 -4.26
N ALA A 321 4.07 13.26 -3.55
CA ALA A 321 4.50 13.15 -2.16
C ALA A 321 3.29 13.35 -1.25
N SER A 322 2.89 12.32 -0.51
CA SER A 322 1.99 12.50 0.64
C SER A 322 2.86 12.75 1.86
N ALA A 323 3.08 13.99 2.27
CA ALA A 323 4.00 14.33 3.36
C ALA A 323 3.57 15.63 4.06
N GLU A 324 3.72 15.70 5.37
CA GLU A 324 3.45 16.95 6.09
C GLU A 324 4.47 18.04 5.74
N ARG A 325 4.01 19.30 5.60
CA ARG A 325 4.87 20.46 5.28
C ARG A 325 5.56 21.08 6.51
N ARG A 326 5.15 20.74 7.74
CA ARG A 326 5.63 21.40 8.97
C ARG A 326 6.97 20.84 9.46
N ARG A 327 7.68 21.61 10.30
CA ARG A 327 8.90 21.15 11.00
C ARG A 327 8.62 19.85 11.76
N GLY A 328 9.28 18.77 11.35
CA GLY A 328 9.14 17.43 11.93
C GLY A 328 8.36 16.45 11.04
N GLY A 329 7.54 16.95 10.12
CA GLY A 329 6.99 16.17 9.01
C GLY A 329 8.09 15.95 7.99
N TYR A 330 8.40 14.71 7.65
CA TYR A 330 9.50 14.34 6.76
C TYR A 330 9.21 14.85 5.34
N PRO A 331 9.76 16.02 4.92
CA PRO A 331 9.42 16.55 3.61
C PRO A 331 10.13 15.70 2.53
N PRO A 332 9.59 15.67 1.31
CA PRO A 332 10.26 15.03 0.18
C PRO A 332 11.63 15.66 -0.02
N HIS A 333 12.64 14.83 -0.26
CA HIS A 333 14.01 15.31 -0.39
C HIS A 333 14.20 16.05 -1.72
N TRP A 334 14.94 17.15 -1.72
CA TRP A 334 15.10 18.01 -2.90
C TRP A 334 15.68 17.27 -4.12
N GLU A 335 16.61 16.33 -3.93
CA GLU A 335 17.14 15.49 -5.03
C GLU A 335 16.08 14.64 -5.71
N VAL A 336 15.07 14.16 -4.96
CA VAL A 336 13.95 13.39 -5.53
C VAL A 336 13.10 14.31 -6.41
N ILE A 337 12.79 15.51 -5.93
CA ILE A 337 12.06 16.53 -6.69
C ILE A 337 12.85 16.92 -7.96
N ALA A 338 14.16 17.11 -7.84
CA ALA A 338 15.04 17.43 -8.96
C ALA A 338 15.10 16.30 -10.00
N ASP A 339 15.22 15.03 -9.56
CA ASP A 339 15.18 13.87 -10.45
C ASP A 339 13.87 13.83 -11.26
N ILE A 340 12.72 14.01 -10.60
CA ILE A 340 11.38 13.99 -11.23
C ILE A 340 11.22 15.15 -12.22
N THR A 341 11.53 16.37 -11.79
CA THR A 341 11.33 17.58 -12.62
C THR A 341 12.31 17.63 -13.79
N SER A 342 13.57 17.23 -13.60
CA SER A 342 14.56 17.12 -14.69
C SER A 342 14.21 16.06 -15.73
N ALA A 343 13.43 15.04 -15.34
CA ALA A 343 12.87 14.05 -16.26
C ALA A 343 11.59 14.53 -16.98
N GLY A 344 11.24 15.81 -16.85
CA GLY A 344 10.06 16.42 -17.49
C GLY A 344 8.73 15.96 -16.88
N ARG A 345 8.73 15.50 -15.62
CA ARG A 345 7.52 15.02 -14.92
C ARG A 345 7.01 16.05 -13.93
N SER A 346 5.72 15.95 -13.62
CA SER A 346 5.07 16.80 -12.63
C SER A 346 5.24 16.21 -11.23
N PHE A 347 5.82 17.01 -10.34
CA PHE A 347 5.87 16.71 -8.91
C PHE A 347 4.70 17.40 -8.20
N VAL A 348 4.01 16.65 -7.33
CA VAL A 348 2.85 17.12 -6.60
C VAL A 348 3.05 16.80 -5.11
N TRP A 349 2.83 17.76 -4.23
CA TRP A 349 3.01 17.58 -2.79
C TRP A 349 1.72 17.85 -2.02
N VAL A 350 1.18 16.77 -1.45
CA VAL A 350 -0.03 16.75 -0.62
C VAL A 350 0.36 16.62 0.84
N GLY A 351 -0.12 17.51 1.71
CA GLY A 351 0.07 17.43 3.15
C GLY A 351 -1.08 18.09 3.90
N GLY A 352 -1.58 17.46 4.97
CA GLY A 352 -2.74 17.96 5.70
C GLY A 352 -2.48 19.27 6.45
N THR A 353 -3.37 20.24 6.30
CA THR A 353 -3.49 21.36 7.25
C THR A 353 -4.41 20.92 8.40
N THR A 354 -3.82 20.56 9.55
CA THR A 354 -4.58 20.51 10.80
C THR A 354 -4.46 21.87 11.50
N SER A 355 -5.56 22.61 11.43
CA SER A 355 -6.06 23.62 12.37
C SER A 355 -5.08 24.04 13.48
N GLY A 356 -4.16 24.95 13.15
CA GLY A 356 -3.29 25.58 14.14
C GLY A 356 -2.92 26.95 13.63
N ASN A 357 -3.46 27.98 14.29
CA ASN A 357 -3.12 29.38 14.06
C ASN A 357 -1.60 29.54 14.12
N VAL A 358 -0.98 29.71 12.94
CA VAL A 358 0.38 30.22 12.83
C VAL A 358 0.23 31.69 12.50
N SER A 359 0.48 32.55 13.48
CA SER A 359 0.63 33.98 13.22
C SER A 359 1.84 34.19 12.32
N CYS A 360 1.63 34.85 11.18
CA CYS A 360 2.70 35.40 10.39
C CYS A 360 2.91 36.84 10.87
N ASP A 361 4.00 37.10 11.61
CA ASP A 361 4.29 38.40 12.22
C ASP A 361 4.62 39.52 11.21
N THR A 362 4.46 39.29 9.90
CA THR A 362 4.65 40.34 8.88
C THR A 362 3.62 40.31 7.75
N CYS A 363 2.49 39.60 7.91
CA CYS A 363 1.45 39.58 6.89
C CYS A 363 0.08 39.88 7.50
N THR A 364 -0.34 41.15 7.48
CA THR A 364 -1.75 41.53 7.62
C THR A 364 -2.48 41.09 6.35
N ASN A 365 -2.89 39.82 6.32
CA ASN A 365 -4.09 39.28 5.67
C ASN A 365 -3.99 37.75 5.73
N THR A 366 -4.84 37.14 6.55
CA THR A 366 -5.02 35.69 6.71
C THR A 366 -5.48 35.03 5.41
N PRO A 367 -4.76 34.01 4.89
CA PRO A 367 -5.31 33.08 3.90
C PRO A 367 -5.97 31.89 4.61
N GLN A 368 -7.19 31.54 4.21
CA GLN A 368 -7.80 30.25 4.46
C GLN A 368 -7.31 29.21 3.44
N ASP A 369 -7.32 27.95 3.89
CA ASP A 369 -6.82 26.74 3.25
C ASP A 369 -7.24 26.51 1.79
N THR A 370 -6.39 25.85 1.00
CA THR A 370 -6.78 24.74 0.09
C THR A 370 -5.55 24.12 -0.59
N ASP A 371 -5.39 22.80 -0.45
CA ASP A 371 -4.58 21.95 -1.34
C ASP A 371 -5.42 20.68 -1.61
N TYR A 372 -5.83 20.45 -2.87
CA TYR A 372 -6.45 19.19 -3.28
C TYR A 372 -5.65 18.54 -4.41
N VAL A 373 -5.42 17.24 -4.26
CA VAL A 373 -5.07 16.33 -5.34
C VAL A 373 -6.18 15.31 -5.44
N VAL A 374 -6.67 15.08 -6.65
CA VAL A 374 -7.58 13.98 -6.95
C VAL A 374 -6.79 12.68 -6.81
N VAL A 375 -6.70 12.19 -5.58
CA VAL A 375 -6.49 10.77 -5.33
C VAL A 375 -7.88 10.17 -5.41
N PHE A 376 -8.12 9.26 -6.35
CA PHE A 376 -9.37 8.50 -6.37
C PHE A 376 -9.35 7.55 -5.16
N THR A 377 -9.81 8.05 -4.01
CA THR A 377 -10.00 7.25 -2.80
C THR A 377 -11.43 6.72 -2.80
N PHE A 378 -11.58 5.41 -2.58
CA PHE A 378 -12.86 4.75 -2.34
C PHE A 378 -13.31 4.86 -0.89
#